data_AF-A0A6A5G8K3-F1
#
_entry.id   AF-A0A6A5G8K3-F1
#
_cell.length_a   1.000
_cell.length_b   1.000
_cell.length_c   1.000
_cell.angle_alpha   90.00
_cell.angle_beta   90.00
_cell.angle_gamma   90.00
#
_symmetry.space_group_name_H-M   'P 1'
#
loop_
_entity.id
_entity.type
_entity.pdbx_description
1 polymer ?
#
loop_
_entity_poly.entity_id
_entity_poly.type
_entity_poly.pdbx_seq_one_letter_code
_entity_poly.pdbx_strand_id
1 'polypeptide(L)'
;MKRDDNVVIMLSSTTRNKRLEIRMPSVEKRCIGGDASGIEEECVVIEKTKLSFHGELEDCKCALLAINRISEIGIPVDSIRQKLQNVRHIESGVEVVGTNLAVFDLLDHVEEIRNPDGYALEFRNNKNLNRIRMNELRVLDGKQEDVLFENDHFIEEIHGNSDSFSDFLHLESIARASHKNEECSPEFVKIITSEASEYGWDLYALIVSCAVLAVIVTVQTFYLLKGKGKNRKNKMRSKGRKKHKKARGNSERSEKDEE
;
A
#
# COMPACT_ATOMS: atom_id res chain seq x y z
N MET A 1 -59.38 -32.04 -3.22
CA MET A 1 -58.63 -32.88 -4.18
C MET A 1 -58.17 -31.98 -5.33
N LYS A 2 -56.91 -31.56 -5.29
CA LYS A 2 -56.28 -30.82 -6.40
C LYS A 2 -55.79 -31.86 -7.41
N ARG A 3 -56.11 -31.63 -8.70
CA ARG A 3 -55.66 -32.44 -9.84
C ARG A 3 -54.25 -32.00 -10.19
N ASP A 4 -53.32 -32.95 -10.18
CA ASP A 4 -52.00 -32.81 -10.78
C ASP A 4 -52.11 -33.26 -12.24
N ASP A 5 -52.01 -32.31 -13.16
CA ASP A 5 -51.99 -32.59 -14.59
C ASP A 5 -50.56 -32.96 -15.02
N ASN A 6 -50.31 -34.27 -15.13
CA ASN A 6 -49.10 -34.81 -15.75
C ASN A 6 -49.22 -34.72 -17.28
N VAL A 7 -48.45 -33.83 -17.90
CA VAL A 7 -48.26 -33.81 -19.36
C VAL A 7 -47.13 -34.78 -19.72
N VAL A 8 -47.48 -35.93 -20.28
CA VAL A 8 -46.52 -36.91 -20.84
C VAL A 8 -46.36 -36.62 -22.33
N ILE A 9 -45.22 -36.07 -22.73
CA ILE A 9 -44.85 -35.96 -24.15
C ILE A 9 -44.04 -37.22 -24.52
N MET A 10 -44.68 -38.14 -25.25
CA MET A 10 -44.03 -39.30 -25.85
C MET A 10 -43.32 -38.87 -27.13
N LEU A 11 -41.99 -38.76 -27.09
CA LEU A 11 -41.17 -38.71 -28.29
C LEU A 11 -40.60 -40.11 -28.56
N SER A 12 -41.05 -40.68 -29.69
CA SER A 12 -40.57 -41.94 -30.24
C SER A 12 -39.22 -41.74 -30.93
N SER A 13 -38.23 -42.53 -30.49
CA SER A 13 -37.30 -43.32 -31.31
C SER A 13 -35.85 -43.29 -30.81
N THR A 14 -35.40 -44.49 -30.41
CA THR A 14 -34.06 -45.07 -30.53
C THR A 14 -32.85 -44.42 -29.83
N THR A 15 -32.26 -45.23 -28.93
CA THR A 15 -30.87 -45.28 -28.45
C THR A 15 -30.37 -44.27 -27.39
N ARG A 16 -29.91 -44.89 -26.27
CA ARG A 16 -29.12 -44.38 -25.14
C ARG A 16 -29.89 -43.60 -24.07
N ASN A 17 -30.26 -44.34 -23.02
CA ASN A 17 -30.56 -43.81 -21.68
C ASN A 17 -29.37 -43.00 -21.14
N LYS A 18 -29.31 -41.70 -21.46
CA LYS A 18 -28.74 -40.70 -20.56
C LYS A 18 -29.91 -40.06 -19.84
N ARG A 19 -30.06 -40.39 -18.56
CA ARG A 19 -30.93 -39.67 -17.64
C ARG A 19 -30.36 -38.26 -17.51
N LEU A 20 -30.84 -37.34 -18.35
CA LEU A 20 -30.65 -35.91 -18.16
C LEU A 20 -31.45 -35.55 -16.91
N GLU A 21 -30.77 -35.51 -15.76
CA GLU A 21 -31.25 -34.72 -14.63
C GLU A 21 -31.24 -33.27 -15.09
N ILE A 22 -32.40 -32.80 -15.57
CA ILE A 22 -32.68 -31.38 -15.69
C ILE A 22 -32.77 -30.88 -14.25
N ARG A 23 -31.63 -30.46 -13.69
CA ARG A 23 -31.62 -29.63 -12.48
C ARG A 23 -32.42 -28.38 -12.82
N MET A 24 -33.61 -28.28 -12.27
CA MET A 24 -34.30 -26.99 -12.18
C MET A 24 -33.31 -26.03 -11.50
N PRO A 25 -33.11 -24.79 -12.01
CA PRO A 25 -32.22 -23.86 -11.35
C PRO A 25 -32.75 -23.67 -9.92
N SER A 26 -31.95 -24.06 -8.93
CA SER A 26 -32.19 -23.62 -7.56
C SER A 26 -32.27 -22.11 -7.62
N VAL A 27 -33.37 -21.53 -7.15
CA VAL A 27 -33.51 -20.07 -7.07
C VAL A 27 -32.42 -19.61 -6.12
N GLU A 28 -31.31 -19.14 -6.67
CA GLU A 28 -30.18 -18.64 -5.91
C GLU A 28 -30.65 -17.46 -5.06
N LYS A 29 -30.25 -17.46 -3.78
CA LYS A 29 -30.62 -16.39 -2.86
C LYS A 29 -29.87 -15.11 -3.25
N ARG A 30 -30.64 -14.07 -3.57
CA ARG A 30 -30.17 -12.74 -3.94
C ARG A 30 -30.31 -11.78 -2.76
N CYS A 31 -29.27 -11.02 -2.46
CA CYS A 31 -29.24 -10.05 -1.36
C CYS A 31 -28.86 -8.67 -1.87
N ILE A 32 -29.24 -7.62 -1.14
CA ILE A 32 -29.10 -6.23 -1.59
C ILE A 32 -27.64 -5.72 -1.51
N GLY A 33 -26.77 -6.35 -0.71
CA GLY A 33 -25.45 -5.80 -0.40
C GLY A 33 -25.48 -4.85 0.80
N GLY A 34 -24.52 -3.94 0.86
CA GLY A 34 -24.26 -3.06 1.99
C GLY A 34 -23.13 -3.59 2.86
N ASP A 35 -23.17 -3.27 4.16
CA ASP A 35 -22.13 -3.66 5.10
C ASP A 35 -22.02 -5.20 5.21
N ALA A 36 -20.80 -5.73 5.09
CA ALA A 36 -20.51 -7.15 5.11
C ALA A 36 -21.01 -7.85 6.39
N SER A 37 -21.04 -7.15 7.52
CA SER A 37 -21.60 -7.66 8.76
C SER A 37 -23.12 -7.77 8.75
N GLY A 38 -23.80 -7.00 7.89
CA GLY A 38 -25.25 -6.97 7.73
C GLY A 38 -25.79 -7.98 6.71
N ILE A 39 -24.92 -8.66 5.97
CA ILE A 39 -25.34 -9.61 4.94
C ILE A 39 -26.10 -10.79 5.57
N GLU A 40 -27.15 -11.21 4.87
CA GLU A 40 -27.95 -12.37 5.24
C GLU A 40 -27.20 -13.68 4.96
N GLU A 41 -27.44 -14.69 5.79
CA GLU A 41 -26.88 -16.03 5.56
C GLU A 41 -27.42 -16.65 4.25
N GLU A 42 -26.63 -17.59 3.71
CA GLU A 42 -26.95 -18.33 2.47
C GLU A 42 -27.06 -17.47 1.21
N CYS A 43 -26.58 -16.21 1.27
CA CYS A 43 -26.53 -15.36 0.09
C CYS A 43 -25.60 -15.96 -0.96
N VAL A 44 -26.06 -16.03 -2.22
CA VAL A 44 -25.26 -16.50 -3.36
C VAL A 44 -24.90 -15.33 -4.27
N VAL A 45 -25.83 -14.38 -4.44
CA VAL A 45 -25.68 -13.22 -5.32
C VAL A 45 -25.92 -11.94 -4.53
N ILE A 46 -24.99 -10.98 -4.63
CA ILE A 46 -25.16 -9.63 -4.10
C ILE A 46 -25.53 -8.69 -5.26
N GLU A 47 -26.70 -8.09 -5.20
CA GLU A 47 -27.29 -7.21 -6.22
C GLU A 47 -27.66 -5.84 -5.64
N LYS A 48 -27.65 -4.78 -6.47
CA LYS A 48 -28.10 -3.40 -6.19
C LYS A 48 -27.12 -2.50 -5.45
N THR A 49 -26.49 -2.95 -4.37
CA THR A 49 -25.52 -2.11 -3.62
C THR A 49 -24.20 -2.82 -3.39
N LYS A 50 -23.13 -2.03 -3.28
CA LYS A 50 -21.78 -2.54 -3.02
C LYS A 50 -21.74 -3.36 -1.75
N LEU A 51 -20.96 -4.43 -1.78
CA LEU A 51 -20.53 -5.10 -0.55
C LEU A 51 -19.42 -4.26 0.08
N SER A 52 -19.62 -3.82 1.32
CA SER A 52 -18.72 -2.89 1.97
C SER A 52 -18.08 -3.44 3.24
N PHE A 53 -16.78 -3.21 3.38
CA PHE A 53 -15.99 -3.56 4.55
C PHE A 53 -15.40 -2.28 5.14
N HIS A 54 -15.84 -1.92 6.34
CA HIS A 54 -15.47 -0.68 7.01
C HIS A 54 -14.90 -0.92 8.40
N GLY A 55 -13.91 -0.10 8.78
CA GLY A 55 -13.41 0.00 10.15
C GLY A 55 -12.45 -1.12 10.57
N GLU A 56 -12.14 -1.15 11.87
CA GLU A 56 -11.24 -2.14 12.44
C GLU A 56 -11.91 -3.51 12.49
N LEU A 57 -11.46 -4.41 11.62
CA LEU A 57 -11.90 -5.79 11.55
C LEU A 57 -10.95 -6.63 12.40
N GLU A 58 -11.42 -7.09 13.55
CA GLU A 58 -10.61 -7.88 14.46
C GLU A 58 -10.55 -9.34 14.00
N ASP A 59 -9.34 -9.80 13.69
CA ASP A 59 -9.00 -11.23 13.58
C ASP A 59 -9.17 -11.86 14.97
N CYS A 60 -10.39 -12.26 15.31
CA CYS A 60 -10.73 -12.77 16.62
C CYS A 60 -10.25 -14.21 16.82
N LYS A 61 -8.94 -14.47 16.70
CA LYS A 61 -8.32 -15.70 17.24
C LYS A 61 -8.44 -15.78 18.78
N CYS A 62 -8.92 -14.72 19.43
CA CYS A 62 -8.98 -14.58 20.88
C CYS A 62 -10.40 -14.52 21.47
N ALA A 63 -11.43 -14.99 20.76
CA ALA A 63 -12.80 -15.06 21.31
C ALA A 63 -12.92 -15.93 22.59
N LEU A 64 -11.89 -16.67 22.97
CA LEU A 64 -11.84 -17.45 24.22
C LEU A 64 -11.35 -16.66 25.46
N LEU A 65 -10.91 -15.39 25.34
CA LEU A 65 -10.38 -14.64 26.49
C LEU A 65 -11.12 -13.33 26.83
N ALA A 66 -12.09 -12.89 26.02
CA ALA A 66 -12.70 -11.56 26.16
C ALA A 66 -14.08 -11.50 26.85
N ILE A 67 -14.38 -12.43 27.78
CA ILE A 67 -15.68 -12.39 28.51
C ILE A 67 -15.78 -11.19 29.48
N ASN A 68 -14.71 -10.39 29.69
CA ASN A 68 -14.69 -9.35 30.74
C ASN A 68 -14.38 -7.90 30.32
N ARG A 69 -14.45 -7.51 29.03
CA ARG A 69 -14.36 -6.09 28.66
C ARG A 69 -15.41 -5.69 27.63
N ILE A 70 -16.46 -5.04 28.13
CA ILE A 70 -17.48 -4.36 27.33
C ILE A 70 -16.96 -2.94 27.07
N SER A 71 -16.18 -2.73 26.01
CA SER A 71 -15.97 -1.40 25.40
C SER A 71 -15.08 -1.52 24.17
N GLU A 72 -15.68 -1.97 23.06
CA GLU A 72 -15.29 -1.81 21.64
C GLU A 72 -15.84 -3.04 20.92
N ILE A 73 -16.99 -2.87 20.27
CA ILE A 73 -17.66 -3.93 19.52
C ILE A 73 -16.94 -4.02 18.17
N GLY A 74 -15.74 -4.60 18.16
CA GLY A 74 -15.12 -5.09 16.93
C GLY A 74 -15.97 -6.25 16.39
N ILE A 75 -16.31 -6.22 15.10
CA ILE A 75 -17.04 -7.33 14.48
C ILE A 75 -16.03 -8.43 14.15
N PRO A 76 -16.20 -9.66 14.65
CA PRO A 76 -15.26 -10.74 14.37
C PRO A 76 -15.22 -11.05 12.87
N VAL A 77 -14.02 -11.04 12.29
CA VAL A 77 -13.78 -11.39 10.87
C VAL A 77 -14.39 -12.75 10.51
N ASP A 78 -14.37 -13.71 11.45
CA ASP A 78 -14.94 -15.05 11.26
C ASP A 78 -16.47 -15.03 11.04
N SER A 79 -17.18 -14.12 11.69
CA SER A 79 -18.64 -13.99 11.50
C SER A 79 -18.96 -13.47 10.11
N ILE A 80 -18.19 -12.50 9.62
CA ILE A 80 -18.30 -11.98 8.25
C ILE A 80 -17.98 -13.08 7.25
N ARG A 81 -16.89 -13.83 7.47
CA ARG A 81 -16.49 -14.95 6.61
C ARG A 81 -17.60 -16.01 6.50
N GLN A 82 -18.22 -16.39 7.61
CA GLN A 82 -19.31 -17.36 7.62
C GLN A 82 -20.54 -16.88 6.82
N LYS A 83 -20.88 -15.58 6.91
CA LYS A 83 -21.99 -15.01 6.14
C LYS A 83 -21.70 -15.00 4.64
N LEU A 84 -20.47 -14.69 4.26
CA LEU A 84 -20.07 -14.54 2.87
C LEU A 84 -19.68 -15.86 2.18
N GLN A 85 -19.52 -16.97 2.92
CA GLN A 85 -19.00 -18.25 2.40
C GLN A 85 -19.73 -18.83 1.18
N ASN A 86 -21.00 -18.46 0.97
CA ASN A 86 -21.83 -18.94 -0.13
C ASN A 86 -21.92 -17.94 -1.29
N VAL A 87 -21.44 -16.71 -1.11
CA VAL A 87 -21.49 -15.66 -2.13
C VAL A 87 -20.57 -16.04 -3.27
N ARG A 88 -21.12 -16.11 -4.49
CA ARG A 88 -20.38 -16.45 -5.72
C ARG A 88 -20.33 -15.30 -6.70
N HIS A 89 -21.35 -14.44 -6.71
CA HIS A 89 -21.50 -13.36 -7.67
C HIS A 89 -21.82 -12.04 -6.96
N ILE A 90 -21.12 -10.97 -7.35
CA ILE A 90 -21.34 -9.61 -6.85
C ILE A 90 -21.56 -8.71 -8.06
N GLU A 91 -22.78 -8.19 -8.21
CA GLU A 91 -23.21 -7.41 -9.39
C GLU A 91 -23.06 -5.89 -9.21
N SER A 92 -22.66 -5.44 -8.01
CA SER A 92 -22.59 -4.01 -7.67
C SER A 92 -21.23 -3.57 -7.10
N GLY A 93 -20.19 -4.41 -7.24
CA GLY A 93 -18.83 -4.14 -6.78
C GLY A 93 -18.61 -4.30 -5.27
N VAL A 94 -17.36 -4.14 -4.87
CA VAL A 94 -16.89 -4.26 -3.49
C VAL A 94 -16.09 -3.02 -3.10
N GLU A 95 -16.30 -2.55 -1.88
CA GLU A 95 -15.48 -1.49 -1.26
C GLU A 95 -14.86 -1.97 0.05
N VAL A 96 -13.56 -1.72 0.22
CA VAL A 96 -12.78 -2.04 1.43
C VAL A 96 -12.12 -0.75 1.90
N VAL A 97 -12.62 -0.20 2.99
CA VAL A 97 -12.28 1.16 3.41
C VAL A 97 -11.84 1.21 4.87
N GLY A 98 -10.64 1.76 5.08
CA GLY A 98 -10.14 2.06 6.42
C GLY A 98 -9.97 0.83 7.30
N THR A 99 -9.75 -0.34 6.71
CA THR A 99 -9.54 -1.58 7.45
C THR A 99 -8.10 -1.71 7.93
N ASN A 100 -7.92 -2.51 8.98
CA ASN A 100 -6.62 -2.89 9.56
C ASN A 100 -6.13 -4.27 9.08
N LEU A 101 -6.84 -4.90 8.13
CA LEU A 101 -6.52 -6.22 7.60
C LEU A 101 -5.17 -6.21 6.88
N ALA A 102 -4.31 -7.17 7.20
CA ALA A 102 -3.08 -7.40 6.44
C ALA A 102 -3.30 -8.21 5.17
N VAL A 103 -4.31 -9.08 5.19
CA VAL A 103 -4.69 -9.95 4.08
C VAL A 103 -6.20 -9.80 3.90
N PHE A 104 -6.61 -9.41 2.70
CA PHE A 104 -8.01 -9.45 2.29
C PHE A 104 -8.28 -10.76 1.55
N ASP A 105 -8.89 -11.72 2.23
CA ASP A 105 -9.25 -13.05 1.70
C ASP A 105 -10.69 -13.46 2.06
N LEU A 106 -11.53 -12.49 2.42
CA LEU A 106 -12.93 -12.70 2.78
C LEU A 106 -13.79 -13.15 1.59
N LEU A 107 -13.30 -12.93 0.37
CA LEU A 107 -13.97 -13.22 -0.90
C LEU A 107 -13.18 -14.21 -1.77
N ASP A 108 -12.32 -15.05 -1.17
CA ASP A 108 -11.41 -15.93 -1.92
C ASP A 108 -12.14 -16.92 -2.85
N HIS A 109 -13.39 -17.27 -2.51
CA HIS A 109 -14.29 -18.18 -3.23
C HIS A 109 -15.26 -17.48 -4.20
N VAL A 110 -15.22 -16.15 -4.30
CA VAL A 110 -16.11 -15.41 -5.21
C VAL A 110 -15.62 -15.58 -6.65
N GLU A 111 -16.54 -15.88 -7.56
CA GLU A 111 -16.23 -16.20 -8.95
C GLU A 111 -16.35 -14.97 -9.86
N GLU A 112 -17.31 -14.08 -9.60
CA GLU A 112 -17.57 -12.90 -10.42
C GLU A 112 -17.80 -11.65 -9.57
N ILE A 113 -17.11 -10.57 -9.92
CA ILE A 113 -17.35 -9.23 -9.38
C ILE A 113 -17.51 -8.27 -10.56
N ARG A 114 -18.68 -7.64 -10.64
CA ARG A 114 -19.03 -6.65 -11.65
C ARG A 114 -19.55 -5.39 -11.00
N ASN A 115 -19.38 -4.26 -11.66
CA ASN A 115 -20.05 -3.03 -11.31
C ASN A 115 -20.34 -2.18 -12.55
N PRO A 116 -21.59 -2.17 -13.06
CA PRO A 116 -21.94 -1.39 -14.25
C PRO A 116 -21.93 0.13 -14.00
N ASP A 117 -21.90 0.56 -12.74
CA ASP A 117 -22.01 1.96 -12.35
C ASP A 117 -20.69 2.56 -11.82
N GLY A 118 -19.63 1.77 -11.66
CA GLY A 118 -18.35 2.24 -11.12
C GLY A 118 -17.25 1.17 -11.15
N TYR A 119 -16.29 1.27 -10.22
CA TYR A 119 -15.21 0.29 -10.06
C TYR A 119 -15.77 -1.02 -9.50
N ALA A 120 -15.26 -2.15 -10.00
CA ALA A 120 -15.62 -3.46 -9.47
C ALA A 120 -15.01 -3.68 -8.08
N LEU A 121 -13.79 -3.21 -7.85
CA LEU A 121 -13.11 -3.24 -6.56
C LEU A 121 -12.60 -1.85 -6.17
N GLU A 122 -12.81 -1.46 -4.92
CA GLU A 122 -12.29 -0.22 -4.36
C GLU A 122 -11.59 -0.47 -3.03
N PHE A 123 -10.31 -0.12 -2.96
CA PHE A 123 -9.51 -0.16 -1.74
C PHE A 123 -9.13 1.26 -1.36
N ARG A 124 -9.57 1.70 -0.18
CA ARG A 124 -9.37 3.09 0.25
C ARG A 124 -8.84 3.17 1.67
N ASN A 125 -7.75 3.91 1.87
CA ASN A 125 -7.20 4.22 3.18
C ASN A 125 -6.91 2.98 4.07
N ASN A 126 -6.66 1.80 3.49
CA ASN A 126 -6.27 0.63 4.27
C ASN A 126 -4.80 0.74 4.64
N LYS A 127 -4.50 0.68 5.94
CA LYS A 127 -3.16 1.03 6.47
C LYS A 127 -2.16 -0.13 6.43
N ASN A 128 -2.67 -1.36 6.45
CA ASN A 128 -1.84 -2.56 6.63
C ASN A 128 -2.03 -3.57 5.48
N LEU A 129 -2.83 -3.26 4.47
CA LEU A 129 -3.23 -4.22 3.46
C LEU A 129 -2.04 -4.58 2.57
N ASN A 130 -1.55 -5.82 2.72
CA ASN A 130 -0.38 -6.31 2.00
C ASN A 130 -0.75 -7.35 0.94
N ARG A 131 -1.88 -8.05 1.11
CA ARG A 131 -2.30 -9.17 0.26
C ARG A 131 -3.77 -9.06 -0.10
N ILE A 132 -4.10 -9.35 -1.35
CA ILE A 132 -5.48 -9.42 -1.85
C ILE A 132 -5.64 -10.79 -2.51
N ARG A 133 -6.36 -11.69 -1.84
CA ARG A 133 -6.53 -13.08 -2.28
C ARG A 133 -7.94 -13.27 -2.83
N MET A 134 -7.99 -13.55 -4.12
CA MET A 134 -9.22 -13.82 -4.88
C MET A 134 -8.94 -14.99 -5.84
N ASN A 135 -8.68 -16.17 -5.28
CA ASN A 135 -8.19 -17.33 -6.02
C ASN A 135 -9.23 -17.87 -7.00
N GLU A 136 -10.53 -17.83 -6.67
CA GLU A 136 -11.61 -18.34 -7.53
C GLU A 136 -12.18 -17.30 -8.49
N LEU A 137 -11.71 -16.05 -8.44
CA LEU A 137 -12.21 -14.96 -9.28
C LEU A 137 -11.88 -15.19 -10.75
N ARG A 138 -12.89 -15.07 -11.61
CA ARG A 138 -12.79 -15.29 -13.06
C ARG A 138 -13.29 -14.11 -13.87
N VAL A 139 -14.16 -13.29 -13.29
CA VAL A 139 -14.69 -12.09 -13.91
C VAL A 139 -14.48 -10.91 -12.98
N LEU A 140 -13.86 -9.87 -13.51
CA LEU A 140 -13.65 -8.59 -12.87
C LEU A 140 -13.93 -7.51 -13.92
N ASP A 141 -15.01 -6.77 -13.75
CA ASP A 141 -15.60 -5.92 -14.81
C ASP A 141 -16.22 -4.65 -14.20
N GLY A 142 -15.50 -3.54 -14.31
CA GLY A 142 -15.93 -2.20 -13.93
C GLY A 142 -16.36 -1.34 -15.13
N LYS A 143 -17.03 -0.22 -14.86
CA LYS A 143 -17.54 0.66 -15.92
C LYS A 143 -16.45 1.37 -16.75
N GLN A 144 -15.42 1.87 -16.08
CA GLN A 144 -14.34 2.67 -16.70
C GLN A 144 -12.99 2.06 -16.39
N GLU A 145 -12.73 1.88 -15.09
CA GLU A 145 -11.62 1.08 -14.61
C GLU A 145 -12.14 0.01 -13.65
N ASP A 146 -11.46 -1.13 -13.60
CA ASP A 146 -11.90 -2.28 -12.82
C ASP A 146 -11.60 -2.11 -11.32
N VAL A 147 -10.43 -1.57 -11.01
CA VAL A 147 -9.91 -1.47 -9.63
C VAL A 147 -9.50 -0.04 -9.31
N LEU A 148 -9.92 0.45 -8.15
CA LEU A 148 -9.46 1.70 -7.57
C LEU A 148 -8.63 1.44 -6.32
N PHE A 149 -7.46 2.06 -6.25
CA PHE A 149 -6.68 2.21 -5.02
C PHE A 149 -6.58 3.69 -4.68
N GLU A 150 -7.10 4.08 -3.51
CA GLU A 150 -7.04 5.47 -3.02
C GLU A 150 -6.37 5.52 -1.65
N ASN A 151 -5.19 6.13 -1.58
CA ASN A 151 -4.39 6.25 -0.34
C ASN A 151 -4.20 4.90 0.36
N ASP A 152 -3.98 3.85 -0.42
CA ASP A 152 -3.96 2.48 0.07
C ASP A 152 -2.53 1.94 0.16
N HIS A 153 -2.19 1.33 1.30
CA HIS A 153 -0.85 0.79 1.54
C HIS A 153 -0.49 -0.34 0.57
N PHE A 154 -1.48 -1.04 0.00
CA PHE A 154 -1.23 -2.13 -0.94
C PHE A 154 -0.40 -1.70 -2.15
N ILE A 155 -0.59 -0.46 -2.65
CA ILE A 155 0.16 0.09 -3.78
C ILE A 155 1.63 0.36 -3.44
N GLU A 156 1.95 0.60 -2.17
CA GLU A 156 3.34 0.73 -1.74
C GLU A 156 4.01 -0.65 -1.69
N GLU A 157 3.27 -1.66 -1.22
CA GLU A 157 3.74 -3.04 -1.05
C GLU A 157 4.07 -3.75 -2.36
N ILE A 158 3.36 -3.48 -3.47
CA ILE A 158 3.64 -4.13 -4.77
C ILE A 158 5.08 -3.92 -5.26
N HIS A 159 5.77 -2.88 -4.82
CA HIS A 159 7.16 -2.60 -5.21
C HIS A 159 8.19 -3.39 -4.38
N GLY A 160 7.86 -3.74 -3.14
CA GLY A 160 8.76 -4.39 -2.19
C GLY A 160 8.49 -5.87 -1.96
N ASN A 161 7.31 -6.36 -2.34
CA ASN A 161 6.80 -7.67 -1.97
C ASN A 161 6.33 -8.45 -3.21
N SER A 162 7.03 -9.55 -3.52
CA SER A 162 6.72 -10.38 -4.69
C SER A 162 5.33 -10.98 -4.65
N ASP A 163 4.83 -11.26 -3.44
CA ASP A 163 3.52 -11.83 -3.26
C ASP A 163 2.41 -10.80 -3.53
N SER A 164 2.57 -9.57 -3.04
CA SER A 164 1.65 -8.46 -3.33
C SER A 164 1.64 -8.13 -4.82
N PHE A 165 2.81 -8.13 -5.45
CA PHE A 165 2.92 -7.97 -6.90
C PHE A 165 2.23 -9.10 -7.67
N SER A 166 2.34 -10.35 -7.21
CA SER A 166 1.64 -11.48 -7.80
C SER A 166 0.13 -11.35 -7.68
N ASP A 167 -0.38 -10.92 -6.52
CA ASP A 167 -1.81 -10.68 -6.31
C ASP A 167 -2.32 -9.58 -7.27
N PHE A 168 -1.55 -8.50 -7.46
CA PHE A 168 -1.87 -7.42 -8.40
C PHE A 168 -1.93 -7.91 -9.86
N LEU A 169 -0.93 -8.67 -10.30
CA LEU A 169 -0.90 -9.23 -11.67
C LEU A 169 -2.02 -10.25 -11.89
N HIS A 170 -2.42 -11.00 -10.86
CA HIS A 170 -3.55 -11.91 -10.92
C HIS A 170 -4.84 -11.15 -11.22
N LEU A 171 -5.13 -10.08 -10.47
CA LEU A 171 -6.28 -9.21 -10.73
C LEU A 171 -6.24 -8.59 -12.13
N GLU A 172 -5.08 -8.08 -12.55
CA GLU A 172 -4.91 -7.53 -13.90
C GLU A 172 -5.22 -8.56 -14.98
N SER A 173 -4.77 -9.80 -14.80
CA SER A 173 -4.98 -10.87 -15.75
C SER A 173 -6.48 -11.23 -15.91
N ILE A 174 -7.23 -11.19 -14.80
CA ILE A 174 -8.67 -11.47 -14.78
C ILE A 174 -9.46 -10.32 -15.43
N ALA A 175 -9.13 -9.08 -15.08
CA ALA A 175 -9.72 -7.88 -15.70
C ALA A 175 -9.57 -7.90 -17.22
N ARG A 176 -8.33 -8.04 -17.70
CA ARG A 176 -8.05 -8.16 -19.16
C ARG A 176 -8.80 -9.32 -19.79
N ALA A 177 -8.98 -10.42 -19.06
CA ALA A 177 -9.70 -11.58 -19.57
C ALA A 177 -11.22 -11.34 -19.69
N SER A 178 -11.76 -10.45 -18.88
CA SER A 178 -13.19 -10.08 -18.87
C SER A 178 -13.53 -9.18 -20.06
N HIS A 179 -12.60 -8.32 -20.50
CA HIS A 179 -12.78 -7.38 -21.62
C HIS A 179 -12.24 -7.87 -22.98
N LYS A 180 -12.02 -9.18 -23.18
CA LYS A 180 -11.41 -9.73 -24.42
C LYS A 180 -12.10 -9.36 -25.74
N ASN A 181 -13.38 -8.99 -25.69
CA ASN A 181 -14.19 -8.71 -26.87
C ASN A 181 -14.28 -7.21 -27.20
N GLU A 182 -13.63 -6.34 -26.43
CA GLU A 182 -13.67 -4.89 -26.62
C GLU A 182 -12.46 -4.42 -27.46
N GLU A 183 -12.71 -3.54 -28.44
CA GLU A 183 -11.65 -2.99 -29.32
C GLU A 183 -10.62 -2.16 -28.53
N CYS A 184 -11.07 -1.52 -27.44
CA CYS A 184 -10.24 -0.83 -26.46
C CYS A 184 -10.63 -1.36 -25.07
N SER A 185 -9.73 -2.09 -24.41
CA SER A 185 -9.93 -2.50 -23.02
C SER A 185 -9.98 -1.26 -22.12
N PRO A 186 -10.90 -1.18 -21.15
CA PRO A 186 -10.80 -0.21 -20.07
C PRO A 186 -9.45 -0.31 -19.35
N GLU A 187 -9.03 0.79 -18.73
CA GLU A 187 -7.84 0.78 -17.89
C GLU A 187 -8.11 -0.12 -16.69
N PHE A 188 -7.26 -1.13 -16.46
CA PHE A 188 -7.46 -2.07 -15.34
C PHE A 188 -7.54 -1.34 -13.99
N VAL A 189 -6.69 -0.34 -13.76
CA VAL A 189 -6.49 0.23 -12.44
C VAL A 189 -6.39 1.75 -12.46
N LYS A 190 -6.99 2.36 -11.44
CA LYS A 190 -6.79 3.75 -11.07
C LYS A 190 -6.12 3.84 -9.71
N ILE A 191 -5.04 4.60 -9.65
CA ILE A 191 -4.29 4.83 -8.41
C ILE A 191 -4.37 6.31 -8.06
N ILE A 192 -4.92 6.62 -6.90
CA ILE A 192 -4.98 7.96 -6.32
C ILE A 192 -4.14 7.94 -5.04
N THR A 193 -2.89 8.37 -5.13
CA THR A 193 -2.06 8.62 -3.95
C THR A 193 -2.30 10.04 -3.47
N SER A 194 -2.50 10.23 -2.17
CA SER A 194 -2.35 11.53 -1.52
C SER A 194 -0.98 12.03 -1.93
N GLU A 195 -0.91 13.26 -2.42
CA GLU A 195 0.37 13.92 -2.69
C GLU A 195 1.26 13.64 -1.49
N ALA A 196 2.34 12.86 -1.71
CA ALA A 196 3.29 12.51 -0.68
C ALA A 196 3.59 13.82 0.02
N SER A 197 3.27 13.92 1.32
CA SER A 197 3.45 15.15 2.09
C SER A 197 4.81 15.67 1.71
N GLU A 198 4.85 16.73 0.91
CA GLU A 198 6.05 17.10 0.20
C GLU A 198 7.13 17.16 1.26
N TYR A 199 8.19 16.37 1.06
CA TYR A 199 9.43 16.54 1.81
C TYR A 199 9.91 18.01 1.79
N GLY A 200 9.26 18.92 1.04
CA GLY A 200 9.27 20.36 1.12
C GLY A 200 9.80 20.94 2.43
N TRP A 201 9.19 20.70 3.59
CA TRP A 201 9.69 21.31 4.83
C TRP A 201 10.99 20.69 5.35
N ASP A 202 11.08 19.36 5.40
CA ASP A 202 12.25 18.66 5.94
C ASP A 202 13.48 18.74 5.01
N LEU A 203 13.26 18.64 3.69
CA LEU A 203 14.26 18.82 2.66
C LEU A 203 14.74 20.29 2.61
N TYR A 204 13.83 21.26 2.71
CA TYR A 204 14.20 22.67 2.77
C TYR A 204 14.99 22.98 4.05
N ALA A 205 14.57 22.44 5.20
CA ALA A 205 15.31 22.56 6.46
C ALA A 205 16.71 21.95 6.33
N LEU A 206 16.85 20.79 5.69
CA LEU A 206 18.13 20.13 5.45
C LEU A 206 19.03 20.98 4.52
N ILE A 207 18.50 21.49 3.40
CA ILE A 207 19.23 22.35 2.47
C ILE A 207 19.72 23.63 3.16
N VAL A 208 18.85 24.30 3.92
CA VAL A 208 19.21 25.51 4.68
C VAL A 208 20.29 25.18 5.72
N SER A 209 20.18 24.05 6.43
CA SER A 209 21.18 23.64 7.41
C SER A 209 22.56 23.41 6.77
N CYS A 210 22.62 22.77 5.59
CA CYS A 210 23.85 22.56 4.85
C CYS A 210 24.49 23.88 4.41
N ALA A 211 23.70 24.84 3.94
CA ALA A 211 24.19 26.15 3.55
C ALA A 211 24.80 26.93 4.73
N VAL A 212 24.14 26.92 5.89
CA VAL A 212 24.65 27.56 7.12
C VAL A 212 25.96 26.91 7.59
N LEU A 213 26.03 25.58 7.59
CA LEU A 213 27.25 24.86 7.97
C LEU A 213 28.43 25.17 7.04
N ALA A 214 28.19 25.27 5.73
CA ALA A 214 29.22 25.64 4.75
C ALA A 214 29.79 27.05 5.02
N VAL A 215 28.93 28.02 5.38
CA VAL A 215 29.35 29.37 5.76
C VAL A 215 30.19 29.34 7.05
N ILE A 216 29.78 28.56 8.06
CA ILE A 216 30.53 28.44 9.31
C ILE A 216 31.92 27.84 9.06
N VAL A 217 32.02 26.77 8.28
CA VAL A 217 33.29 26.11 7.97
C VAL A 217 34.22 27.03 7.18
N THR A 218 33.70 27.79 6.22
CA THR A 218 34.51 28.75 5.44
C THR A 218 35.02 29.90 6.32
N VAL A 219 34.20 30.41 7.23
CA VAL A 219 34.60 31.44 8.21
C VAL A 219 35.67 30.90 9.18
N GLN A 220 35.47 29.71 9.76
CA GLN A 220 36.46 29.07 10.63
C GLN A 220 37.79 28.85 9.91
N THR A 221 37.75 28.35 8.67
CA THR A 221 38.94 28.14 7.84
C THR A 221 39.66 29.46 7.56
N PHE A 222 38.93 30.53 7.26
CA PHE A 222 39.50 31.87 7.06
C PHE A 222 40.18 32.41 8.32
N TYR A 223 39.56 32.28 9.50
CA TYR A 223 40.16 32.70 10.76
C TYR A 223 41.41 31.87 11.12
N LEU A 224 41.40 30.55 10.87
CA LEU A 224 42.56 29.69 11.08
C LEU A 224 43.73 30.05 10.13
N LEU A 225 43.45 30.38 8.87
CA LEU A 225 44.45 30.82 7.91
C LEU A 225 45.03 32.19 8.27
N LYS A 226 44.20 33.16 8.70
CA LYS A 226 44.68 34.46 9.21
C LYS A 226 45.49 34.32 10.51
N GLY A 227 45.11 33.39 11.39
CA GLY A 227 45.82 33.09 12.64
C GLY A 227 47.22 32.52 12.40
N LYS A 228 47.37 31.60 11.45
CA LYS A 228 48.68 31.05 11.03
C LYS A 228 49.61 32.12 10.43
N GLY A 229 49.07 33.10 9.71
CA GLY A 229 49.84 34.22 9.16
C GLY A 229 50.49 35.13 10.21
N LYS A 230 49.81 35.38 11.35
CA LYS A 230 50.35 36.19 12.45
C LYS A 230 51.45 35.46 13.24
N ASN A 231 51.30 34.14 13.46
CA ASN A 231 52.32 33.34 14.14
C ASN A 231 53.62 33.18 13.33
N ARG A 232 53.54 33.15 11.99
CA ARG A 232 54.75 33.16 11.13
C ARG A 232 55.52 34.49 11.19
N LYS A 233 54.81 35.63 11.23
CA LYS A 233 55.44 36.97 11.36
C LYS A 233 56.09 37.20 12.72
N ASN A 234 55.50 36.71 13.82
CA ASN A 234 56.10 36.81 15.16
C ASN A 234 57.33 35.90 15.34
N LYS A 235 57.36 34.73 14.69
CA LYS A 235 58.54 33.83 14.72
C LYS A 235 59.73 34.37 13.92
N MET A 236 59.51 35.22 12.91
CA MET A 236 60.59 35.93 12.19
C MET A 236 61.10 37.17 12.94
N ARG A 237 60.23 37.93 13.63
CA ARG A 237 60.65 39.08 14.46
C ARG A 237 61.47 38.69 15.69
N SER A 238 61.26 37.51 16.29
CA SER A 238 62.07 37.07 17.45
C SER A 238 63.47 36.55 17.06
N LYS A 239 63.66 36.05 15.83
CA LYS A 239 64.97 35.63 15.32
C LYS A 239 65.87 36.81 14.90
N GLY A 240 65.29 37.94 14.48
CA GLY A 240 66.06 39.14 14.12
C GLY A 240 66.70 39.87 15.32
N ARG A 241 66.08 39.82 16.51
CA ARG A 241 66.60 40.50 17.71
C ARG A 241 67.76 39.77 18.42
N LYS A 242 67.98 38.47 18.16
CA LYS A 242 69.14 37.74 18.74
C LYS A 242 70.46 37.98 17.99
N LYS A 243 70.43 38.50 16.75
CA LYS A 243 71.66 38.76 15.97
C LYS A 243 72.31 40.12 16.28
N HIS A 244 71.55 41.10 16.77
CA HIS A 244 72.09 42.44 17.06
C HIS A 244 72.74 42.62 18.44
N LYS A 245 72.63 41.64 19.35
CA LYS A 245 73.25 41.71 20.68
C LYS A 245 74.66 41.10 20.76
N LYS A 246 75.19 40.55 19.66
CA LYS A 246 76.51 39.88 19.62
C LYS A 246 77.59 40.65 18.84
N ALA A 247 77.31 41.89 18.41
CA ALA A 247 78.22 42.71 17.59
C ALA A 247 78.71 44.01 18.29
N ARG A 248 78.55 44.12 19.61
CA ARG A 248 79.09 45.23 20.43
C ARG A 248 79.84 44.66 21.62
N GLY A 249 81.04 44.14 21.37
CA GLY A 249 81.90 43.59 22.41
C GLY A 249 83.11 42.87 21.83
N ASN A 250 83.91 43.58 21.04
CA ASN A 250 85.33 43.29 20.82
C ASN A 250 85.93 44.39 19.93
N SER A 251 86.28 45.51 20.57
CA SER A 251 87.11 46.56 19.99
C SER A 251 87.71 47.35 21.15
N GLU A 252 88.60 46.71 21.89
CA GLU A 252 89.62 47.36 22.72
C GLU A 252 90.53 46.28 23.31
N ARG A 253 91.61 45.96 22.59
CA ARG A 253 92.98 45.97 23.14
C ARG A 253 93.98 45.71 21.99
N SER A 254 94.42 46.82 21.41
CA SER A 254 95.75 47.00 20.84
C SER A 254 96.75 46.71 21.99
N GLU A 255 97.85 45.97 21.82
CA GLU A 255 99.07 46.23 21.06
C GLU A 255 100.21 45.79 21.99
N LYS A 256 101.41 45.56 21.41
CA LYS A 256 102.73 45.41 22.05
C LYS A 256 103.18 43.96 22.35
N ASP A 257 104.34 43.47 21.92
CA ASP A 257 105.52 44.07 21.27
C ASP A 257 106.29 42.96 20.50
N GLU A 258 106.93 43.32 19.39
CA GLU A 258 108.21 42.74 18.99
C GLU A 258 109.24 43.88 18.93
N GLU A 259 110.40 43.59 19.52
CA GLU A 259 111.69 44.31 19.55
C GLU A 259 111.94 45.37 20.64
#